data_AF-A0A147I345-F1
#
_entry.id   AF-A0A147I345-F1
#
_cell.length_a   1.000
_cell.length_b   1.000
_cell.length_c   1.000
_cell.angle_alpha   90.00
_cell.angle_beta   90.00
_cell.angle_gamma   90.00
#
_symmetry.space_group_name_H-M   'P 1'
#
loop_
_entity.id
_entity.type
_entity.pdbx_description
1 polymer ?
#
loop_
_entity_poly.entity_id
_entity_poly.type
_entity_poly.pdbx_seq_one_letter_code
_entity_poly.pdbx_strand_id
1 'polypeptide(L)'
;MRALMQEHRALCEASSPDSHALGHIRWRLAHCSRQRMTFLHDVVFAAAERHADVPGAADMLSYKAALPAYRQRISTFLARWPMDAIIAEWNLYRAESARFRPEIHRMLQTEDLFLSRLESGLATSGRIEPLRPTIALQAR
;
A
#
# COMPACT_ATOMS: atom_id res chain seq x y z
N MET A 1 0.54 6.91 2.62
CA MET A 1 1.34 6.13 1.63
C MET A 1 1.63 6.91 0.34
N ARG A 2 0.64 7.51 -0.36
CA ARG A 2 0.87 8.23 -1.62
C ARG A 2 1.91 9.37 -1.53
N ALA A 3 1.85 10.20 -0.48
CA ALA A 3 2.84 11.24 -0.21
C ALA A 3 4.26 10.67 -0.06
N LEU A 4 4.44 9.60 0.72
CA LEU A 4 5.73 8.92 0.90
C LEU A 4 6.29 8.36 -0.41
N MET A 5 5.42 7.87 -1.31
CA MET A 5 5.83 7.41 -2.64
C MET A 5 6.32 8.57 -3.52
N GLN A 6 5.74 9.76 -3.35
CA GLN A 6 6.19 10.96 -4.05
C GLN A 6 7.53 11.49 -3.49
N GLU A 7 7.72 11.45 -2.18
CA GLU A 7 9.00 11.75 -1.53
C GLU A 7 10.10 10.78 -2.02
N HIS A 8 9.80 9.47 -2.04
CA HIS A 8 10.72 8.47 -2.58
C HIS A 8 11.05 8.71 -4.06
N ARG A 9 10.05 9.12 -4.85
CA ARG A 9 10.26 9.49 -6.25
C ARG A 9 11.24 10.65 -6.39
N ALA A 10 11.08 11.72 -5.60
CA ALA A 10 11.97 12.88 -5.64
C ALA A 10 13.42 12.47 -5.33
N LEU A 11 13.64 11.60 -4.34
CA LEU A 11 14.97 11.05 -4.06
C LEU A 11 15.52 10.24 -5.24
N CYS A 12 14.66 9.46 -5.91
CA CYS A 12 15.04 8.72 -7.12
C CYS A 12 15.23 9.61 -8.36
N GLU A 13 14.97 10.91 -8.31
CA GLU A 13 15.23 11.83 -9.42
C GLU A 13 16.63 12.47 -9.29
N ALA A 14 17.27 12.39 -8.13
CA ALA A 14 18.60 12.89 -7.87
C ALA A 14 19.71 12.15 -8.66
N SER A 15 20.80 12.86 -8.96
CA SER A 15 21.97 12.33 -9.69
C SER A 15 22.77 11.32 -8.88
N SER A 16 22.79 11.43 -7.54
CA SER A 16 23.48 10.53 -6.62
C SER A 16 22.56 10.07 -5.49
N PRO A 17 22.77 8.87 -4.91
CA PRO A 17 21.96 8.38 -3.81
C PRO A 17 22.26 9.15 -2.52
N ASP A 18 21.21 9.60 -1.83
CA ASP A 18 21.28 9.98 -0.42
C ASP A 18 20.87 8.76 0.42
N SER A 19 21.86 8.02 0.94
CA SER A 19 21.62 6.77 1.65
C SER A 19 20.81 6.96 2.95
N HIS A 20 20.97 8.09 3.62
CA HIS A 20 20.23 8.40 4.84
C HIS A 20 18.77 8.70 4.54
N ALA A 21 18.51 9.62 3.60
CA ALA A 21 17.14 9.95 3.18
C ALA A 21 16.42 8.75 2.57
N LEU A 22 17.12 7.95 1.76
CA LEU A 22 16.59 6.71 1.18
C LEU A 22 16.27 5.67 2.27
N GLY A 23 17.15 5.47 3.25
CA GLY A 23 16.90 4.58 4.37
C GLY A 23 15.65 4.99 5.15
N HIS A 24 15.56 6.29 5.46
CA HIS A 24 14.43 6.86 6.19
C HIS A 24 13.10 6.70 5.44
N ILE A 25 13.03 7.08 4.16
CA ILE A 25 11.76 6.99 3.40
C ILE A 25 11.33 5.53 3.18
N ARG A 26 12.28 4.62 2.96
CA ARG A 26 11.99 3.19 2.79
C ARG A 26 11.43 2.59 4.07
N TRP A 27 11.98 2.97 5.22
CA TRP A 27 11.43 2.56 6.52
C TRP A 27 10.02 3.10 6.73
N ARG A 28 9.76 4.39 6.44
CA ARG A 28 8.42 5.00 6.55
C ARG A 28 7.41 4.32 5.62
N LEU A 29 7.80 4.00 4.39
CA LEU A 29 6.96 3.25 3.45
C LEU A 29 6.63 1.84 3.97
N ALA A 30 7.62 1.11 4.48
CA ALA A 30 7.41 -0.21 5.05
C ALA A 30 6.49 -0.17 6.29
N HIS A 31 6.68 0.82 7.16
CA HIS A 31 5.84 1.03 8.34
C HIS A 31 4.39 1.35 7.95
N CYS A 32 4.19 2.34 7.06
CA CYS A 32 2.87 2.70 6.54
C CYS A 32 2.18 1.52 5.83
N SER A 33 2.93 0.71 5.08
CA SER A 33 2.40 -0.48 4.43
C SER A 33 1.95 -1.55 5.43
N ARG A 34 2.65 -1.73 6.56
CA ARG A 34 2.25 -2.66 7.62
C ARG A 34 0.96 -2.19 8.30
N GLN A 35 0.89 -0.91 8.69
CA GLN A 35 -0.30 -0.32 9.30
C GLN A 35 -1.52 -0.44 8.39
N ARG A 36 -1.36 -0.11 7.10
CA ARG A 36 -2.39 -0.33 6.09
C ARG A 36 -2.86 -1.79 6.08
N MET A 37 -1.92 -2.73 6.07
CA MET A 37 -2.26 -4.15 5.99
C MET A 37 -2.99 -4.67 7.23
N THR A 38 -2.57 -4.23 8.43
CA THR A 38 -3.27 -4.52 9.69
C THR A 38 -4.70 -4.00 9.63
N PHE A 39 -4.90 -2.74 9.23
CA PHE A 39 -6.23 -2.16 9.07
C PHE A 39 -7.11 -2.95 8.08
N LEU A 40 -6.54 -3.35 6.94
CA LEU A 40 -7.29 -4.17 5.97
C LEU A 40 -7.71 -5.51 6.55
N HIS A 41 -6.83 -6.22 7.25
CA HIS A 41 -7.16 -7.54 7.83
C HIS A 41 -8.15 -7.43 8.98
N ASP A 42 -7.84 -6.59 9.96
CA ASP A 42 -8.56 -6.59 11.24
C ASP A 42 -9.91 -5.89 11.13
N VAL A 43 -10.06 -4.97 10.17
CA VAL A 43 -11.27 -4.15 10.02
C VAL A 43 -11.97 -4.47 8.70
N VAL A 44 -11.32 -4.16 7.58
CA VAL A 44 -12.03 -4.12 6.29
C VAL A 44 -12.44 -5.50 5.79
N PHE A 45 -11.51 -6.45 5.81
CA PHE A 45 -11.78 -7.83 5.39
C PHE A 45 -12.72 -8.53 6.35
N ALA A 46 -12.56 -8.35 7.66
CA ALA A 46 -13.49 -8.89 8.65
C ALA A 46 -14.93 -8.37 8.43
N ALA A 47 -15.09 -7.08 8.09
CA ALA A 47 -16.39 -6.50 7.77
C ALA A 47 -16.96 -7.08 6.46
N ALA A 48 -16.13 -7.21 5.41
CA ALA A 48 -16.55 -7.80 4.14
C ALA A 48 -16.99 -9.27 4.30
N GLU A 49 -16.33 -10.04 5.18
CA GLU A 49 -16.70 -11.43 5.48
C GLU A 49 -18.02 -11.51 6.27
N ARG A 50 -18.19 -10.65 7.28
CA ARG A 50 -19.41 -10.58 8.10
C ARG A 50 -20.65 -10.18 7.27
N HIS A 51 -20.44 -9.36 6.25
CA HIS A 51 -21.46 -8.78 5.40
C HIS A 51 -21.27 -9.21 3.94
N ALA A 52 -21.01 -10.50 3.70
CA ALA A 52 -20.71 -11.02 2.38
C ALA A 52 -21.84 -10.82 1.35
N ASP A 53 -23.07 -10.59 1.82
CA ASP A 53 -24.27 -10.31 1.02
C ASP A 53 -24.36 -8.84 0.56
N VAL A 54 -23.54 -7.94 1.10
CA VAL A 54 -23.58 -6.51 0.79
C VAL A 54 -22.85 -6.19 -0.51
N PRO A 55 -23.39 -5.28 -1.36
CA PRO A 55 -22.68 -4.77 -2.53
C PRO A 55 -21.26 -4.29 -2.20
N GLY A 56 -20.27 -4.74 -2.96
CA GLY A 56 -18.85 -4.41 -2.75
C GLY A 56 -18.09 -5.34 -1.81
N ALA A 57 -18.76 -6.20 -1.03
CA ALA A 57 -18.08 -7.22 -0.21
C ALA A 57 -17.30 -8.22 -1.08
N ALA A 58 -17.92 -8.73 -2.15
CA ALA A 58 -17.28 -9.65 -3.08
C ALA A 58 -16.02 -9.06 -3.76
N ASP A 59 -16.04 -7.77 -4.12
CA ASP A 59 -14.89 -7.06 -4.68
C ASP A 59 -13.74 -7.04 -3.66
N MET A 60 -14.04 -6.71 -2.41
CA MET A 60 -13.04 -6.63 -1.34
C MET A 60 -12.46 -7.99 -0.95
N LEU A 61 -13.29 -9.04 -0.94
CA LEU A 61 -12.84 -10.42 -0.72
C LEU A 61 -11.98 -10.94 -1.88
N SER A 62 -12.33 -10.59 -3.12
CA SER A 62 -11.50 -10.89 -4.29
C SER A 62 -10.15 -10.18 -4.21
N TYR A 63 -10.14 -8.94 -3.73
CA TYR A 63 -8.92 -8.20 -3.46
C TYR A 63 -8.05 -8.85 -2.37
N LYS A 64 -8.66 -9.30 -1.25
CA LYS A 64 -7.98 -10.09 -0.22
C LYS A 64 -7.28 -11.30 -0.81
N ALA A 65 -7.96 -12.05 -1.67
CA ALA A 65 -7.42 -13.24 -2.33
C ALA A 65 -6.23 -12.93 -3.26
N ALA A 66 -6.18 -11.75 -3.86
CA ALA A 66 -5.08 -11.32 -4.75
C ALA A 66 -3.84 -10.80 -3.99
N LEU A 67 -3.96 -10.45 -2.71
CA LEU A 67 -2.86 -9.85 -1.93
C LEU A 67 -1.59 -10.71 -1.81
N PRO A 68 -1.64 -12.05 -1.64
CA PRO A 68 -0.42 -12.86 -1.54
C PRO A 68 0.51 -12.71 -2.75
N ALA A 69 -0.04 -12.74 -3.96
CA ALA A 69 0.74 -12.56 -5.19
C ALA A 69 1.39 -11.17 -5.25
N TYR A 70 0.67 -10.13 -4.83
CA TYR A 70 1.22 -8.78 -4.76
C TYR A 70 2.31 -8.64 -3.69
N ARG A 71 2.10 -9.22 -2.50
CA ARG A 71 3.12 -9.24 -1.43
C ARG A 71 4.40 -9.93 -1.91
N GLN A 72 4.27 -11.03 -2.64
CA GLN A 72 5.42 -11.73 -3.20
C GLN A 72 6.22 -10.83 -4.15
N ARG A 73 5.55 -10.09 -5.05
CA ARG A 73 6.22 -9.14 -5.96
C ARG A 73 6.97 -8.04 -5.21
N ILE A 74 6.36 -7.44 -4.18
CA ILE A 74 7.05 -6.45 -3.34
C ILE A 74 8.24 -7.07 -2.63
N SER A 75 8.07 -8.23 -2.00
CA SER A 75 9.14 -8.88 -1.25
C SER A 75 10.33 -9.21 -2.15
N THR A 76 10.09 -9.70 -3.36
CA THR A 76 11.14 -9.93 -4.37
C THR A 76 11.84 -8.62 -4.76
N PHE A 77 11.09 -7.54 -4.98
CA PHE A 77 11.68 -6.22 -5.27
C PHE A 77 12.56 -5.72 -4.11
N LEU A 78 12.07 -5.80 -2.88
CA LEU A 78 12.81 -5.33 -1.69
C LEU A 78 14.06 -6.19 -1.41
N ALA A 79 13.97 -7.50 -1.57
CA ALA A 79 15.09 -8.43 -1.36
C ALA A 79 16.22 -8.19 -2.36
N ARG A 80 15.90 -7.78 -3.59
CA ARG A 80 16.89 -7.39 -4.59
C ARG A 80 17.63 -6.10 -4.25
N TRP A 81 17.01 -5.22 -3.47
CA TRP A 81 17.50 -3.86 -3.24
C TRP A 81 17.87 -3.60 -1.77
N PRO A 82 18.83 -4.31 -1.16
CA PRO A 82 19.47 -3.86 0.08
C PRO A 82 20.18 -2.52 -0.15
N MET A 83 20.47 -1.76 0.92
CA MET A 83 21.02 -0.41 0.78
C MET A 83 22.34 -0.38 -0.01
N ASP A 84 23.22 -1.34 0.24
CA ASP A 84 24.52 -1.44 -0.45
C ASP A 84 24.35 -1.63 -1.97
N ALA A 85 23.39 -2.46 -2.38
CA ALA A 85 23.07 -2.65 -3.80
C ALA A 85 22.47 -1.39 -4.44
N ILE A 86 21.63 -0.65 -3.68
CA ILE A 86 21.08 0.63 -4.17
C ILE A 86 22.21 1.64 -4.42
N ILE A 87 23.19 1.71 -3.51
CA ILE A 87 24.32 2.63 -3.64
C ILE A 87 25.20 2.22 -4.83
N ALA A 88 25.51 0.92 -4.96
CA ALA A 88 26.35 0.40 -6.03
C ALA A 88 25.70 0.52 -7.42
N GLU A 89 24.39 0.31 -7.52
CA GLU A 89 23.65 0.23 -8.78
C GLU A 89 22.55 1.31 -8.87
N TRP A 90 22.87 2.53 -8.45
CA TRP A 90 21.91 3.62 -8.30
C TRP A 90 21.00 3.84 -9.52
N ASN A 91 21.59 3.88 -10.72
CA ASN A 91 20.83 4.09 -11.96
C ASN A 91 19.84 2.95 -12.25
N LEU A 92 20.21 1.71 -11.94
CA LEU A 92 19.33 0.56 -12.14
C LEU A 92 18.19 0.59 -11.11
N TYR A 93 18.49 0.86 -9.84
CA TYR A 93 17.47 1.01 -8.80
C TYR A 93 16.46 2.11 -9.14
N ARG A 94 16.91 3.26 -9.66
CA ARG A 94 16.03 4.35 -10.11
C ARG A 94 15.08 3.90 -11.21
N ALA A 95 15.62 3.23 -12.23
CA ALA A 95 14.85 2.73 -13.37
C ALA A 95 13.80 1.70 -12.94
N GLU A 96 14.17 0.75 -12.08
CA GLU A 96 13.25 -0.27 -11.58
C GLU A 96 12.21 0.30 -10.64
N SER A 97 12.60 1.20 -9.74
CA SER A 97 11.66 1.95 -8.89
C SER A 97 10.63 2.70 -9.73
N ALA A 98 11.05 3.31 -10.85
CA ALA A 98 10.14 3.98 -11.77
C ALA A 98 9.13 3.02 -12.42
N ARG A 99 9.57 1.82 -12.80
CA ARG A 99 8.69 0.78 -13.36
C ARG A 99 7.73 0.18 -12.33
N PHE A 100 8.15 0.08 -11.08
CA PHE A 100 7.34 -0.52 -10.01
C PHE A 100 6.30 0.46 -9.43
N ARG A 101 6.58 1.78 -9.44
CA ARG A 101 5.68 2.82 -8.91
C ARG A 101 4.23 2.74 -9.43
N PRO A 102 3.97 2.57 -10.74
CA PRO A 102 2.62 2.39 -11.26
C PRO A 102 1.87 1.20 -10.67
N GLU A 103 2.55 0.11 -10.32
CA GLU A 103 1.92 -1.06 -9.68
C GLU A 103 1.36 -0.71 -8.29
N ILE A 104 2.16 -0.02 -7.48
CA ILE A 104 1.73 0.45 -6.15
C ILE A 104 0.57 1.43 -6.29
N HIS A 105 0.63 2.35 -7.26
CA HIS A 105 -0.45 3.33 -7.48
C HIS A 105 -1.76 2.65 -7.87
N ARG A 106 -1.71 1.70 -8.80
CA ARG A 106 -2.88 0.91 -9.21
C ARG A 106 -3.45 0.13 -8.04
N MET A 107 -2.60 -0.53 -7.25
CA MET A 107 -3.03 -1.26 -6.07
C MET A 107 -3.78 -0.35 -5.08
N LEU A 108 -3.27 0.85 -4.80
CA LEU A 108 -3.95 1.80 -3.91
C LEU A 108 -5.27 2.31 -4.51
N GLN A 109 -5.33 2.56 -5.82
CA GLN A 109 -6.57 2.98 -6.49
C GLN A 109 -7.64 1.89 -6.46
N THR A 110 -7.27 0.62 -6.71
CA THR A 110 -8.18 -0.51 -6.60
C THR A 110 -8.70 -0.68 -5.18
N GLU A 111 -7.83 -0.53 -4.17
CA GLU A 111 -8.25 -0.53 -2.77
C GLU A 111 -9.26 0.58 -2.47
N ASP A 112 -8.96 1.84 -2.83
CA ASP A 112 -9.84 2.98 -2.56
C ASP A 112 -11.23 2.75 -3.20
N LEU A 113 -11.26 2.24 -4.43
CA LEU A 113 -12.50 1.92 -5.14
C LEU A 113 -13.32 0.85 -4.42
N PHE A 114 -12.67 -0.25 -4.03
CA PHE A 114 -13.37 -1.38 -3.39
C PHE A 114 -13.83 -1.03 -1.97
N LEU A 115 -13.02 -0.28 -1.22
CA LEU A 115 -13.40 0.24 0.07
C LEU A 115 -14.63 1.15 -0.05
N SER A 116 -14.64 2.08 -1.02
CA SER A 116 -15.77 2.98 -1.25
C SER A 116 -17.06 2.23 -1.63
N ARG A 117 -16.95 1.17 -2.43
CA ARG A 117 -18.09 0.30 -2.77
C ARG A 117 -18.63 -0.43 -1.56
N LEU A 118 -17.77 -1.02 -0.74
CA LEU A 118 -18.15 -1.71 0.49
C LEU A 118 -18.81 -0.73 1.48
N GLU A 119 -18.23 0.44 1.71
CA GLU A 119 -18.81 1.50 2.55
C GLU A 119 -20.22 1.88 2.08
N SER A 120 -20.39 2.08 0.77
CA SER A 120 -21.69 2.42 0.18
C SER A 120 -22.71 1.28 0.32
N GLY A 121 -22.28 0.04 0.12
CA GLY A 121 -23.12 -1.14 0.30
C GLY A 121 -23.59 -1.31 1.75
N LEU A 122 -22.70 -1.08 2.72
CA LEU A 122 -23.04 -1.15 4.14
C LEU A 122 -24.05 -0.06 4.51
N ALA A 123 -23.79 1.18 4.07
CA ALA A 123 -24.68 2.31 4.33
C ALA A 123 -26.10 2.09 3.77
N THR A 124 -26.20 1.62 2.52
CA THR A 124 -27.49 1.33 1.88
C THR A 124 -28.23 0.15 2.52
N SER A 125 -27.51 -0.76 3.17
CA SER A 125 -28.07 -1.90 3.90
C SER A 125 -28.34 -1.61 5.38
N GLY A 126 -28.15 -0.36 5.83
CA GLY A 126 -28.35 0.05 7.22
C GLY A 126 -27.31 -0.50 8.21
N ARG A 127 -26.13 -0.90 7.73
CA ARG A 127 -25.06 -1.49 8.54
C ARG A 127 -23.96 -0.47 8.81
N ILE A 128 -23.57 -0.33 10.07
CA ILE A 128 -22.55 0.64 10.50
C ILE A 128 -21.29 -0.11 10.86
N GLU A 129 -20.23 0.09 10.08
CA GLU A 129 -18.88 -0.42 10.38
C GLU A 129 -17.88 0.74 10.31
N PRO A 130 -16.88 0.79 11.21
CA PRO A 130 -15.83 1.80 11.17
C PRO A 130 -14.80 1.45 10.09
N LEU A 131 -15.17 1.55 8.82
CA LEU A 131 -14.30 1.31 7.66
C LEU A 131 -13.32 2.46 7.36
N ARG A 132 -13.21 3.41 8.30
CA ARG A 132 -12.17 4.42 8.28
C ARG A 132 -11.20 4.14 9.41
N PRO A 133 -9.89 4.33 9.20
CA PRO A 133 -8.95 4.24 10.30
C PRO A 133 -9.36 5.23 11.40
N THR A 134 -9.77 4.71 12.56
CA THR A 134 -10.08 5.51 13.75
C THR A 134 -8.79 6.17 14.24
N ILE A 135 -8.51 7.36 13.69
CA ILE A 135 -7.59 8.42 14.14
C ILE A 135 -6.34 7.96 14.91
N ALA A 136 -5.20 7.90 14.19
CA ALA A 136 -3.87 8.38 14.64
C ALA A 136 -2.79 8.10 13.56
N LEU A 137 -2.95 8.63 12.35
CA LEU A 137 -1.92 8.55 11.29
C LEU A 137 -1.39 9.95 10.91
N GLN A 138 -1.29 10.81 11.90
CA GLN A 138 -0.41 11.99 11.89
C GLN A 138 0.68 11.77 12.93
N ALA A 139 1.59 10.84 12.67
CA ALA A 139 2.89 10.92 13.29
C ALA A 139 3.68 11.99 12.53
N ARG A 140 3.98 13.07 13.25
CA ARG A 140 4.85 14.18 12.89
C ARG A 140 6.13 13.71 12.21
#